data_AF-A0A6A6H6U3-F1
#
_entry.id   AF-A0A6A6H6U3-F1
#
_cell.length_a   1.000
_cell.length_b   1.000
_cell.length_c   1.000
_cell.angle_alpha   90.00
_cell.angle_beta   90.00
_cell.angle_gamma   90.00
#
_symmetry.space_group_name_H-M   'P 1'
#
loop_
_entity.id
_entity.type
_entity.pdbx_description
1 polymer ?
#
loop_
_entity_poly.entity_id
_entity_poly.type
_entity_poly.pdbx_seq_one_letter_code
_entity_poly.pdbx_strand_id
1 'polypeptide(L)' 'MRLPWLQMAEAYLTARLLASPSFHRAVQGLQKRLHRFRHGTPPEEMGGTNVDNGPGFLEHFKDELREQIRGNGRKR' A
#
# COMPACT_ATOMS: atom_id res chain seq x y z
N MET A 1 7.02 22.30 -21.40
CA MET A 1 5.84 22.86 -20.70
C MET A 1 5.25 21.76 -19.82
N ARG A 2 5.22 21.94 -18.49
CA ARG A 2 4.50 21.00 -17.59
C ARG A 2 3.01 21.32 -17.68
N LEU A 3 2.17 20.32 -17.93
CA LEU A 3 0.73 20.50 -18.07
C LEU A 3 0.12 20.79 -16.69
N PRO A 4 -0.58 21.93 -16.50
CA PRO A 4 -1.06 22.35 -15.18
C PRO A 4 -2.06 21.36 -14.58
N TRP A 5 -2.88 20.72 -15.42
CA TRP A 5 -3.83 19.69 -14.97
C TRP A 5 -3.14 18.43 -14.44
N LEU A 6 -1.95 18.08 -14.98
CA LEU A 6 -1.17 16.93 -14.53
C LEU A 6 -0.63 17.15 -13.13
N GLN A 7 -0.18 18.38 -12.81
CA GLN A 7 0.29 18.72 -11.46
C GLN A 7 -0.84 18.67 -10.42
N MET A 8 -2.05 19.08 -10.81
CA MET A 8 -3.22 18.96 -9.92
C MET A 8 -3.61 17.50 -9.70
N ALA A 9 -3.60 16.67 -10.75
CA ALA A 9 -3.84 15.25 -10.63
C ALA A 9 -2.80 14.56 -9.74
N GLU A 10 -1.52 14.89 -9.91
CA GLU A 10 -0.41 14.39 -9.11
C GLU A 10 -0.55 14.80 -7.63
N ALA A 11 -0.86 16.07 -7.35
CA ALA A 11 -1.06 16.56 -5.99
C ALA A 11 -2.25 15.88 -5.31
N TYR A 12 -3.37 15.70 -6.02
CA TYR A 12 -4.55 15.01 -5.50
C TYR A 12 -4.28 13.53 -5.20
N LEU A 13 -3.63 12.82 -6.14
CA LEU A 13 -3.28 11.41 -5.95
C LEU A 13 -2.28 11.23 -4.81
N THR A 14 -1.28 12.10 -4.71
CA THR A 14 -0.30 12.09 -3.62
C THR A 14 -0.98 12.33 -2.27
N ALA A 15 -1.86 13.33 -2.18
CA ALA A 15 -2.61 13.63 -0.96
C ALA A 15 -3.52 12.46 -0.55
N ARG A 16 -4.19 11.83 -1.51
CA ARG A 16 -5.06 10.67 -1.27
C ARG A 16 -4.26 9.42 -0.87
N LEU A 17 -3.06 9.25 -1.44
CA LEU A 17 -2.15 8.17 -1.08
C LEU A 17 -1.61 8.36 0.35
N LEU A 18 -1.20 9.58 0.70
CA LEU A 18 -0.74 9.93 2.05
C LEU A 18 -1.85 9.84 3.10
N ALA A 19 -3.10 10.12 2.74
CA ALA A 19 -4.23 9.98 3.66
C ALA A 19 -4.65 8.51 3.88
N SER A 20 -4.14 7.57 3.08
CA SER A 20 -4.54 6.16 3.17
C SER A 20 -3.85 5.42 4.32
N PRO A 21 -4.58 4.79 5.25
CA PRO A 21 -4.00 3.97 6.32
C PRO A 21 -3.20 2.78 5.79
N SER A 22 -3.56 2.26 4.60
CA SER A 22 -2.83 1.15 3.97
C SER A 22 -1.45 1.57 3.47
N PHE A 23 -1.29 2.82 3.01
CA PHE A 23 0.00 3.37 2.60
C PHE A 23 0.96 3.44 3.78
N HIS A 24 0.49 3.93 4.93
CA HIS A 24 1.31 3.95 6.15
C HIS A 24 1.75 2.55 6.60
N ARG A 25 0.84 1.56 6.56
CA ARG A 25 1.19 0.16 6.88
C ARG A 25 2.20 -0.43 5.90
N ALA A 26 2.07 -0.12 4.61
CA ALA A 26 3.02 -0.56 3.59
C ALA A 26 4.41 0.07 3.78
N VAL A 27 4.47 1.37 4.09
CA VAL A 27 5.74 2.08 4.38
C VAL A 27 6.40 1.50 5.63
N GLN A 28 5.63 1.19 6.68
CA GLN A 28 6.16 0.51 7.87
C GLN A 28 6.77 -0.86 7.53
N GLY A 29 6.11 -1.65 6.68
CA GLY A 29 6.64 -2.93 6.22
C GLY A 29 7.92 -2.78 5.38
N LEU A 30 7.96 -1.79 4.49
CA LEU A 30 9.13 -1.51 3.66
C LEU A 30 10.30 -1.00 4.50
N GLN A 31 10.04 -0.15 5.49
CA GLN A 31 11.05 0.33 6.43
C GLN A 31 11.65 -0.82 7.22
N LYS A 32 10.84 -1.78 7.70
CA LYS A 32 11.34 -3.01 8.34
C LYS A 32 12.16 -3.87 7.38
N ARG A 33 11.76 -3.99 6.11
CA ARG A 33 12.52 -4.74 5.08
C ARG A 33 13.85 -4.08 4.75
N LEU A 34 13.88 -2.76 4.56
CA LEU A 34 15.09 -2.00 4.28
C LEU A 34 16.03 -1.96 5.50
N HIS A 35 15.47 -1.83 6.70
CA HIS A 35 16.24 -1.90 7.93
C HIS A 35 16.91 -3.27 8.09
N ARG A 36 16.18 -4.37 7.84
CA ARG A 36 16.74 -5.73 7.80
C ARG A 36 17.84 -5.89 6.75
N PHE A 37 17.64 -5.35 5.54
CA PHE A 37 18.62 -5.42 4.46
C PHE A 37 19.89 -4.61 4.77
N ARG A 38 19.76 -3.47 5.46
CA ARG A 38 20.88 -2.55 5.72
C ARG A 38 21.65 -2.86 7.00
N HIS A 39 21.00 -3.33 8.07
CA HIS A 39 21.63 -3.52 9.38
C HIS A 39 21.69 -4.97 9.85
N GLY A 40 21.13 -5.93 9.09
CA GLY A 40 20.99 -7.31 9.55
C GLY A 40 19.83 -7.48 10.54
N THR A 41 19.45 -8.73 10.82
CA THR A 41 18.23 -9.08 11.56
C THR A 41 18.33 -8.64 13.04
N PRO A 42 17.47 -7.72 13.52
CA PRO A 42 17.44 -7.38 14.93
C PRO A 42 16.88 -8.56 15.76
N PRO A 43 17.46 -8.88 16.94
CA PRO A 43 17.05 -9.99 17.81
C PRO A 43 15.61 -9.88 18.35
N GLU A 44 15.01 -8.69 18.24
CA GLU A 44 13.68 -8.37 18.76
C GLU A 44 12.53 -8.92 17.88
N GLU A 45 12.81 -9.34 16.64
CA GLU A 45 11.81 -9.99 15.76
C GLU A 45 11.68 -11.52 15.97
N MET A 46 12.37 -12.11 16.96
CA MET A 46 12.20 -13.54 17.31
C MET A 46 10.89 -13.86 18.06
N GLY A 47 10.06 -12.88 18.39
CA GLY A 47 8.80 -13.13 19.07
C GLY A 47 7.77 -12.02 18.83
N GLY A 48 6.89 -12.21 17.85
CA GLY A 48 5.71 -11.35 17.71
C GLY A 48 5.18 -11.26 16.28
N THR A 49 4.20 -12.12 15.98
CA THR A 49 3.35 -12.10 14.77
C THR A 49 4.09 -12.04 13.43
N ASN A 50 4.55 -13.22 12.98
CA ASN A 50 4.53 -13.55 11.56
C ASN A 50 3.09 -13.34 11.07
N VAL A 51 2.83 -12.19 10.45
CA VAL A 51 1.68 -12.06 9.57
C VAL A 51 2.04 -12.90 8.36
N ASP A 52 1.77 -14.20 8.47
CA ASP A 52 1.58 -15.08 7.34
C ASP A 52 0.49 -14.44 6.49
N ASN A 53 0.93 -13.60 5.55
CA ASN A 53 0.12 -13.21 4.42
C ASN A 53 0.01 -14.48 3.57
N GLY A 54 -0.88 -15.38 3.99
CA GLY A 54 -1.26 -16.53 3.19
C GLY A 54 -1.69 -16.06 1.80
N PRO A 55 -1.50 -16.90 0.77
CA PRO A 55 -1.67 -16.51 -0.64
C PRO A 55 -3.02 -15.87 -0.97
N GLY A 56 -4.06 -16.09 -0.14
CA GLY A 56 -5.39 -15.52 -0.32
C GLY A 56 -5.54 -14.03 -0.01
N PHE A 57 -4.78 -13.43 0.93
CA PHE A 57 -5.04 -12.02 1.31
C PHE A 57 -4.76 -11.05 0.15
N LEU A 58 -3.65 -11.25 -0.56
CA LEU A 58 -3.29 -10.42 -1.72
C LEU A 58 -4.23 -10.65 -2.91
N GLU A 59 -4.71 -11.87 -3.09
CA GLU A 59 -5.66 -12.22 -4.15
C GLU A 59 -7.02 -11.57 -3.89
N HIS A 60 -7.56 -11.72 -2.68
CA HIS A 60 -8.81 -11.06 -2.27
C HIS A 60 -8.71 -9.53 -2.28
N PHE A 61 -7.59 -8.97 -1.80
CA PHE A 61 -7.37 -7.52 -1.83
C PHE A 61 -7.31 -6.97 -3.26
N LYS A 62 -6.67 -7.72 -4.19
CA LYS A 62 -6.63 -7.37 -5.61
C LYS A 62 -8.01 -7.45 -6.26
N ASP A 63 -8.80 -8.47 -5.92
CA ASP A 63 -10.16 -8.63 -6.43
C ASP A 63 -11.08 -7.53 -5.92
N GLU A 64 -11.01 -7.17 -4.64
CA GLU A 64 -11.74 -6.04 -4.07
C GLU A 64 -11.34 -4.71 -4.70
N LEU A 65 -10.04 -4.45 -4.91
CA LEU A 65 -9.58 -3.26 -5.62
C LEU A 65 -10.09 -3.23 -7.07
N ARG A 66 -10.07 -4.38 -7.76
CA ARG A 66 -10.56 -4.49 -9.13
C ARG A 66 -12.06 -4.27 -9.20
N GLU A 67 -12.82 -4.78 -8.24
CA GLU A 67 -14.25 -4.51 -8.12
C GLU A 67 -14.54 -3.05 -7.79
N GLN A 68 -13.73 -2.38 -6.95
CA GLN A 68 -13.89 -0.94 -6.69
C GLN A 68 -13.57 -0.08 -7.92
N ILE A 69 -12.56 -0.46 -8.70
CA ILE A 69 -12.20 0.24 -9.94
C ILE A 69 -13.23 -0.03 -11.05
N ARG A 70 -13.73 -1.27 -11.15
CA ARG A 70 -14.72 -1.69 -12.17
C ARG A 70 -16.16 -1.32 -11.79
N GLY A 71 -16.44 -1.19 -10.51
CA GLY A 71 -17.77 -0.97 -9.91
C GLY A 71 -18.27 0.47 -10.00
N ASN A 72 -17.47 1.43 -10.45
CA ASN A 72 -17.92 2.81 -10.66
C ASN A 72 -18.75 3.00 -11.95
N GLY A 73 -19.44 1.95 -12.43
CA GLY A 73 -20.05 1.92 -13.75
C GLY A 73 -21.37 1.17 -13.88
N ARG A 74 -22.06 0.77 -12.80
CA ARG A 74 -23.43 0.25 -12.95
C ARG A 74 -24.32 0.41 -11.71
N LYS A 75 -25.48 1.01 -11.99
CA LYS A 75 -26.75 1.09 -11.24
C LYS A 75 -26.87 2.23 -10.21
N ARG A 76 -27.35 3.38 -10.69
CA ARG A 76 -28.81 3.60 -10.83
C ARG A 76 -29.11 4.23 -12.18
#